data_AF-A0A1H8YF87-F1
#
_entry.id   AF-A0A1H8YF87-F1
#
_cell.length_a   1.000
_cell.length_b   1.000
_cell.length_c   1.000
_cell.angle_alpha   90.00
_cell.angle_beta   90.00
_cell.angle_gamma   90.00
#
_symmetry.space_group_name_H-M   'P 1'
#
loop_
_entity.id
_entity.type
_entity.pdbx_description
1 polymer ?
#
loop_
_entity_poly.entity_id
_entity_poly.type
_entity_poly.pdbx_seq_one_letter_code
_entity_poly.pdbx_strand_id
1 'polypeptide(L)'
;MVLWWIGNAVLLLVVLPVVIALLNRVLAAVERIRAAADDILAGGGELAGRLEPVPAALARTGRTIDEVAAGATRYAGSVAKLLG
;
A
#
# COMPACT_ATOMS: atom_id res chain seq x y z
N MET A 1 -36.21 18.66 46.44
CA MET A 1 -35.68 19.68 45.51
C MET A 1 -34.16 19.70 45.46
N VAL A 2 -33.44 19.79 46.59
CA VAL A 2 -31.96 19.80 46.62
C VAL A 2 -31.32 18.52 46.03
N LEU A 3 -31.80 17.33 46.40
CA LEU A 3 -31.23 16.06 45.91
C LEU A 3 -31.35 15.87 44.39
N TRP A 4 -32.46 16.32 43.80
CA TRP A 4 -32.67 16.29 42.35
C TRP A 4 -31.70 17.22 41.62
N TRP A 5 -31.46 18.40 42.18
CA TRP A 5 -30.52 19.37 41.62
C TRP A 5 -29.07 18.87 41.66
N ILE A 6 -28.68 18.19 42.75
CA ILE A 6 -27.37 17.51 42.86
C ILE A 6 -27.24 16.42 41.80
N GLY A 7 -28.28 15.60 41.59
CA GLY A 7 -28.28 14.57 40.56
C GLY A 7 -28.05 15.15 39.15
N ASN A 8 -28.76 16.22 38.80
CA ASN A 8 -28.56 16.92 37.52
C ASN A 8 -27.16 17.55 37.41
N ALA A 9 -26.66 18.14 38.49
CA ALA A 9 -25.32 18.71 38.51
C ALA A 9 -24.25 17.64 38.24
N VAL A 10 -24.37 16.45 38.84
CA VAL A 10 -23.47 15.31 38.58
C VAL A 10 -23.61 14.81 37.13
N LEU A 11 -24.83 14.70 36.62
CA LEU A 11 -25.07 14.28 35.24
C LEU A 11 -24.39 15.22 34.23
N LEU A 12 -24.51 16.54 34.44
CA LEU A 12 -23.97 17.55 33.53
C LEU A 12 -22.48 17.80 33.73
N LEU A 13 -21.96 17.77 34.96
CA LEU A 13 -20.58 18.15 35.25
C LEU A 13 -19.62 16.97 35.33
N VAL A 14 -20.13 15.75 35.49
CA VAL A 14 -19.29 14.54 35.58
C VAL A 14 -19.57 13.63 34.40
N VAL A 15 -20.82 13.19 34.24
CA VAL A 15 -21.14 12.16 33.23
C VAL A 15 -20.94 12.71 31.82
N LEU A 16 -21.48 13.88 31.51
CA LEU A 16 -21.33 14.51 30.20
C LEU A 16 -19.86 14.70 29.79
N PRO A 17 -18.97 15.33 30.60
CA PRO A 17 -17.57 15.47 30.21
C PRO A 17 -16.83 14.13 30.09
N VAL A 18 -17.16 13.13 30.91
CA VAL A 18 -16.58 11.78 30.77
C VAL A 18 -16.97 11.16 29.43
N VAL A 19 -18.24 11.25 29.04
CA VAL A 19 -18.72 10.74 27.74
C VAL A 19 -18.03 11.46 26.58
N ILE A 20 -17.89 12.79 26.66
CA ILE A 20 -17.19 13.58 25.64
C ILE A 20 -15.71 13.15 25.55
N ALA A 21 -15.04 12.96 26.68
CA ALA A 21 -13.64 12.53 26.70
C ALA A 21 -13.46 11.14 26.07
N LEU A 22 -14.36 10.20 26.35
CA LEU A 22 -14.35 8.87 25.74
C LEU A 22 -14.62 8.93 24.24
N LEU A 23 -15.60 9.74 23.81
CA LEU A 23 -15.91 9.92 22.40
C LEU A 23 -14.71 10.50 21.64
N ASN A 24 -14.09 11.55 22.16
CA ASN A 24 -12.91 12.15 21.55
C ASN A 24 -11.74 11.16 21.45
N ARG A 25 -11.56 10.30 22.46
CA ARG A 25 -10.54 9.25 22.43
C ARG A 25 -10.80 8.23 21.32
N VAL A 26 -12.04 7.78 21.16
CA VAL A 26 -12.43 6.83 20.11
C VAL A 26 -12.29 7.49 18.74
N LEU A 27 -12.78 8.72 18.58
CA LEU A 27 -12.72 9.45 17.32
C LEU A 27 -11.26 9.67 16.88
N ALA A 28 -10.37 10.04 17.81
CA ALA A 28 -8.95 10.19 17.54
C ALA A 28 -8.29 8.86 17.13
N ALA A 29 -8.74 7.73 17.68
CA ALA A 29 -8.23 6.41 17.29
C ALA A 29 -8.72 6.03 15.89
N VAL A 30 -10.00 6.24 15.60
CA VAL A 30 -10.59 5.98 14.28
C VAL A 30 -9.93 6.84 13.21
N GLU A 31 -9.70 8.12 13.49
CA GLU A 31 -9.05 9.02 12.52
C GLU A 31 -7.62 8.59 12.21
N ARG A 32 -6.87 8.11 13.21
CA ARG A 32 -5.53 7.53 12.99
C ARG A 32 -5.58 6.27 12.12
N ILE A 33 -6.56 5.40 12.32
CA ILE A 33 -6.74 4.21 11.49
C ILE A 33 -7.12 4.60 10.06
N ARG A 34 -8.02 5.57 9.90
CA ARG A 34 -8.43 6.07 8.59
C ARG A 34 -7.25 6.66 7.82
N ALA A 35 -6.45 7.52 8.46
CA ALA A 35 -5.25 8.08 7.83
C ALA A 35 -4.25 6.99 7.41
N ALA A 36 -4.00 5.99 8.26
CA ALA A 36 -3.13 4.87 7.91
C ALA A 36 -3.69 4.03 6.73
N ALA A 37 -5.02 3.85 6.67
CA ALA A 37 -5.66 3.15 5.56
C ALA A 37 -5.54 3.95 4.25
N ASP A 38 -5.74 5.27 4.29
CA ASP A 38 -5.59 6.15 3.14
C ASP A 38 -4.14 6.13 2.62
N ASP A 39 -3.14 6.17 3.52
CA ASP A 39 -1.72 6.06 3.17
C ASP A 39 -1.40 4.71 2.51
N ILE A 40 -1.92 3.60 3.05
CA ILE A 40 -1.73 2.26 2.47
C ILE A 40 -2.36 2.17 1.08
N LEU A 41 -3.57 2.71 0.89
CA LEU A 41 -4.25 2.71 -0.40
C LEU A 41 -3.49 3.54 -1.44
N ALA A 42 -3.01 4.72 -1.06
CA ALA A 42 -2.19 5.57 -1.92
C ALA A 42 -0.87 4.88 -2.30
N GLY A 43 -0.15 4.33 -1.32
CA GLY A 43 1.10 3.60 -1.56
C GLY A 43 0.91 2.34 -2.41
N GLY A 44 -0.20 1.62 -2.22
CA GLY A 44 -0.58 0.47 -3.04
C GLY A 44 -0.83 0.85 -4.49
N GLY A 45 -1.56 1.95 -4.74
CA GLY A 45 -1.78 2.49 -6.09
C GLY A 45 -0.48 2.90 -6.77
N GLU A 46 0.43 3.57 -6.05
CA GLU A 46 1.74 3.94 -6.57
C GLU A 46 2.59 2.72 -6.91
N LEU A 47 2.63 1.72 -6.04
CA LEU A 47 3.36 0.47 -6.29
C LEU A 47 2.79 -0.29 -7.51
N ALA A 48 1.46 -0.40 -7.61
CA ALA A 48 0.82 -1.01 -8.77
C ALA A 48 1.21 -0.28 -10.07
N GLY A 49 1.17 1.06 -10.06
CA GLY A 49 1.61 1.88 -11.20
C GLY A 49 3.08 1.68 -11.59
N ARG A 50 3.98 1.49 -10.61
CA ARG A 50 5.39 1.15 -10.88
C ARG A 50 5.58 -0.26 -11.45
N LEU A 51 4.70 -1.19 -11.09
CA LEU A 51 4.75 -2.58 -11.57
C LEU A 51 4.09 -2.77 -12.95
N GLU A 52 3.17 -1.89 -13.33
CA GLU A 52 2.47 -1.92 -14.63
C GLU A 52 3.40 -2.13 -15.87
N PRO A 53 4.55 -1.44 -16.02
CA PRO A 53 5.42 -1.65 -17.18
C PRO A 53 6.29 -2.91 -17.11
N VAL A 54 6.38 -3.58 -15.94
CA VAL A 54 7.32 -4.68 -15.71
C VAL A 54 7.03 -5.89 -16.62
N PRO A 55 5.79 -6.37 -16.81
CA PRO A 55 5.51 -7.48 -17.71
C PRO A 55 5.95 -7.20 -19.15
N ALA A 56 5.72 -5.99 -19.65
CA ALA A 56 6.14 -5.60 -21.00
C ALA A 56 7.67 -5.50 -21.13
N ALA A 57 8.35 -5.00 -20.09
CA ALA A 57 9.81 -4.97 -20.04
C ALA A 57 10.39 -6.39 -20.03
N LEU A 58 9.86 -7.29 -19.21
CA LEU A 58 10.27 -8.70 -19.16
C LEU A 58 10.02 -9.41 -20.50
N ALA A 59 8.88 -9.16 -21.15
CA ALA A 59 8.59 -9.70 -22.47
C ALA A 59 9.54 -9.18 -23.56
N ARG A 60 10.04 -7.94 -23.44
CA ARG A 60 11.09 -7.41 -24.31
C ARG A 60 12.41 -8.12 -24.05
N THR A 61 12.81 -8.24 -22.79
CA THR A 61 14.03 -8.94 -22.40
C THR A 61 14.04 -10.38 -22.90
N GLY A 62 12.91 -11.11 -22.78
CA GLY A 62 12.77 -12.47 -23.31
C GLY A 62 13.06 -12.56 -24.81
N ARG A 63 12.45 -11.68 -25.60
CA ARG A 63 12.71 -11.61 -27.05
C ARG A 63 14.17 -11.30 -27.37
N THR A 64 14.78 -10.37 -26.64
CA THR A 64 16.20 -10.04 -26.82
C THR A 64 17.10 -11.24 -26.50
N ILE A 65 16.78 -12.02 -25.46
CA ILE A 65 17.52 -13.25 -25.13
C ILE A 65 17.42 -14.25 -26.27
N ASP A 66 16.23 -14.47 -26.83
CA ASP A 66 16.03 -15.41 -27.94
C ASP A 66 16.82 -15.01 -29.19
N GLU A 67 16.80 -13.72 -29.53
CA GLU A 67 17.57 -13.16 -30.65
C GLU A 67 19.08 -13.33 -30.45
N VAL A 68 19.59 -13.07 -29.24
CA VAL A 68 21.01 -13.24 -28.91
C VAL A 68 21.40 -14.72 -28.94
N ALA A 69 20.57 -15.62 -28.41
CA ALA A 69 20.83 -17.05 -28.44
C ALA A 69 20.88 -17.59 -29.88
N ALA A 70 19.96 -17.16 -30.74
CA ALA A 70 19.97 -17.49 -32.17
C ALA A 70 21.23 -16.94 -32.87
N GLY A 71 21.64 -15.72 -32.54
CA GLY A 71 22.87 -15.12 -33.07
C GLY A 71 24.12 -15.89 -32.63
N ALA A 72 24.23 -16.23 -31.34
CA ALA A 72 25.35 -16.95 -30.77
C ALA A 72 25.51 -18.37 -31.34
N THR A 73 24.40 -19.10 -31.49
CA THR A 73 24.42 -20.44 -32.10
C THR A 73 24.83 -20.40 -33.57
N ARG A 74 24.36 -19.40 -34.33
CA ARG A 74 24.77 -19.20 -35.73
C ARG A 74 26.26 -18.87 -35.84
N TYR A 75 26.77 -18.00 -34.96
CA TYR A 75 28.19 -17.66 -34.91
C TYR A 75 29.04 -18.89 -34.59
N ALA A 76 28.70 -19.64 -33.53
CA ALA A 76 29.40 -20.87 -33.17
C ALA A 76 29.42 -21.88 -34.33
N GLY A 77 28.28 -22.07 -35.01
CA GLY A 77 28.19 -22.93 -36.20
C GLY A 77 29.06 -22.45 -37.36
N SER A 78 29.20 -21.14 -37.56
CA SER A 78 30.10 -20.59 -38.59
C SER A 78 31.58 -20.79 -38.26
N VAL A 79 31.97 -20.60 -36.99
CA VAL A 79 33.35 -20.83 -36.52
C VAL A 79 33.73 -22.30 -36.62
N ALA A 80 32.82 -23.21 -36.26
CA ALA A 80 33.05 -24.66 -36.37
C ALA A 80 33.38 -25.09 -37.81
N LYS A 81 32.73 -24.48 -38.82
CA LYS A 81 33.03 -24.74 -40.25
C LYS A 81 34.39 -24.21 -40.70
N LEU A 82 34.96 -23.23 -40.01
CA LEU A 82 36.26 -22.65 -40.36
C LEU A 82 37.42 -23.42 -39.70
N LEU A 83 37.14 -24.18 -38.63
CA LEU A 83 38.14 -24.89 -37.83
C LEU A 83 38.21 -26.41 -38.09
N GLY A 84 37.29 -26.97 -38.89
CA GLY A 84 37.26 -28.38 -39.31
C GLY A 84 37.31 -28.50 -40.82
#